data_AF-A0A1W9N9M5-F1
#
_entry.id   AF-A0A1W9N9M5-F1
#
_cell.length_a   1.000
_cell.length_b   1.000
_cell.length_c   1.000
_cell.angle_alpha   90.00
_cell.angle_beta   90.00
_cell.angle_gamma   90.00
#
_symmetry.space_group_name_H-M   'P 1'
#
loop_
_entity.id
_entity.type
_entity.pdbx_description
1 polymer ?
#
loop_
_entity_poly.entity_id
_entity_poly.type
_entity_poly.pdbx_seq_one_letter_code
_entity_poly.pdbx_strand_id
1 'polypeptide(L)'
;MLAEKVPESGDAFEVLKVVSRSKKTRRDYEIREKSLKDRASMKSWYMNEGMKKGIEEGVKKGREEGVKKGREEGVKKGREEGVKKGREDAILQTAKNLKNAGVVLDIISKSTGLSLDEIQKL
;
A
#
# COMPACT_ATOMS: atom_id res chain seq x y z
N MET A 1 -18.20 -66.86 -12.19
CA MET A 1 -18.48 -67.35 -10.83
C MET A 1 -17.16 -67.48 -10.10
N LEU A 2 -16.97 -66.73 -9.03
CA LEU A 2 -16.12 -67.04 -7.87
C LEU A 2 -16.33 -65.89 -6.89
N ALA A 3 -17.31 -66.06 -6.00
CA ALA A 3 -17.49 -65.18 -4.86
C ALA A 3 -16.33 -65.46 -3.88
N GLU A 4 -15.20 -64.78 -4.05
CA GLU A 4 -14.17 -64.75 -3.02
C GLU A 4 -14.77 -64.08 -1.79
N LYS A 5 -15.02 -64.89 -0.75
CA LYS A 5 -15.58 -64.45 0.53
C LYS A 5 -14.71 -63.35 1.11
N VAL A 6 -15.32 -62.21 1.44
CA VAL A 6 -14.67 -61.16 2.22
C VAL A 6 -14.28 -61.76 3.58
N PRO A 7 -13.00 -61.68 4.00
CA PRO A 7 -12.58 -62.19 5.30
C PRO A 7 -13.37 -61.48 6.42
N GLU A 8 -13.92 -62.26 7.37
CA GLU A 8 -14.65 -61.72 8.53
C GLU A 8 -13.73 -61.01 9.54
N SER A 9 -12.42 -61.22 9.44
CA SER A 9 -11.43 -60.51 10.23
C SER A 9 -11.46 -59.03 9.85
N GLY A 10 -11.86 -58.17 10.79
CA GLY A 10 -12.02 -56.71 10.66
C GLY A 10 -10.75 -55.91 10.33
N ASP A 11 -9.78 -56.52 9.64
CA ASP A 11 -8.63 -55.83 9.08
C ASP A 11 -9.05 -55.14 7.78
N ALA A 12 -9.32 -53.83 7.90
CA ALA A 12 -9.71 -52.97 6.79
C ALA A 12 -8.73 -53.02 5.60
N PHE A 13 -7.45 -53.37 5.85
CA PHE A 13 -6.43 -53.48 4.82
C PHE A 13 -6.61 -54.71 3.92
N GLU A 14 -7.02 -55.85 4.49
CA GLU A 14 -7.26 -57.08 3.72
C GLU A 14 -8.57 -57.01 2.93
N VAL A 15 -9.62 -56.41 3.51
CA VAL A 15 -10.86 -56.09 2.76
C VAL A 15 -10.54 -55.16 1.59
N LEU A 16 -9.72 -54.12 1.80
CA LEU A 16 -9.29 -53.22 0.73
C LEU A 16 -8.50 -53.94 -0.37
N LYS A 17 -7.61 -54.88 -0.04
CA LYS A 17 -6.89 -55.71 -1.03
C LYS A 17 -7.84 -56.56 -1.88
N VAL A 18 -8.85 -57.18 -1.28
CA VAL A 18 -9.81 -58.03 -2.02
C VAL A 18 -10.70 -57.18 -2.92
N VAL A 19 -11.27 -56.08 -2.40
CA VAL A 19 -12.18 -55.23 -3.19
C VAL A 19 -11.44 -54.41 -4.26
N SER A 20 -10.16 -54.06 -4.03
CA SER A 20 -9.31 -53.37 -5.02
C SER A 20 -8.86 -54.24 -6.20
N ARG A 21 -9.05 -55.57 -6.14
CA ARG A 21 -8.84 -56.47 -7.28
C ARG A 21 -9.93 -56.34 -8.36
N SER A 22 -11.09 -55.76 -8.03
CA SER A 22 -12.14 -55.47 -9.01
C SER A 22 -11.80 -54.21 -9.82
N LYS A 23 -11.71 -54.35 -11.14
CA LYS A 23 -11.52 -53.23 -12.08
C LYS A 23 -12.53 -52.09 -11.86
N LYS A 24 -13.75 -52.40 -11.42
CA LYS A 24 -14.79 -51.40 -11.16
C LYS A 24 -14.45 -50.56 -9.93
N THR A 25 -14.15 -51.19 -8.80
CA THR A 25 -13.86 -50.46 -7.55
C THR A 25 -12.60 -49.60 -7.66
N ARG A 26 -11.56 -50.10 -8.33
CA ARG A 26 -10.35 -49.31 -8.60
C ARG A 26 -10.67 -48.04 -9.39
N ARG A 27 -11.51 -48.17 -10.42
CA ARG A 27 -11.92 -47.06 -11.29
C ARG A 27 -12.77 -46.05 -10.51
N ASP A 28 -13.70 -46.51 -9.69
CA ASP A 28 -14.54 -45.65 -8.85
C ASP A 28 -13.69 -44.87 -7.82
N TYR A 29 -12.69 -45.53 -7.22
CA TYR A 29 -11.72 -44.88 -6.33
C TYR A 29 -10.87 -43.84 -7.06
N GLU A 30 -10.32 -44.17 -8.23
CA GLU A 30 -9.51 -43.25 -9.04
C GLU A 30 -10.32 -42.01 -9.48
N ILE A 31 -11.61 -42.17 -9.83
CA ILE A 31 -12.51 -41.06 -10.17
C ILE A 31 -12.72 -40.16 -8.95
N ARG A 32 -12.96 -40.75 -7.76
CA ARG A 32 -13.13 -39.98 -6.52
C ARG A 32 -11.86 -39.21 -6.17
N GLU A 33 -10.71 -39.87 -6.20
CA GLU A 33 -9.41 -39.24 -5.96
C GLU A 33 -9.14 -38.09 -6.93
N LYS A 34 -9.43 -38.29 -8.22
CA LYS A 34 -9.32 -37.24 -9.23
C LYS A 34 -10.23 -36.05 -8.89
N SER A 35 -11.49 -36.30 -8.55
CA SER A 35 -12.44 -35.24 -8.17
C SER A 35 -11.97 -34.46 -6.95
N LEU A 36 -11.43 -35.14 -5.93
CA LEU A 36 -10.88 -34.48 -4.74
C LEU A 36 -9.67 -33.60 -5.08
N LYS A 37 -8.76 -34.08 -5.93
CA LYS A 37 -7.59 -33.33 -6.40
C LYS A 37 -7.98 -32.12 -7.24
N ASP A 38 -8.97 -32.26 -8.12
CA ASP A 38 -9.48 -31.16 -8.94
C ASP A 38 -10.11 -30.08 -8.05
N ARG A 39 -10.91 -30.47 -7.05
CA ARG A 39 -11.50 -29.53 -6.08
C ARG A 39 -10.45 -28.85 -5.22
N ALA A 40 -9.44 -29.58 -4.75
CA ALA A 40 -8.34 -29.02 -3.95
C ALA A 40 -7.52 -28.03 -4.76
N SER A 41 -7.18 -28.39 -6.01
CA SER A 41 -6.46 -27.52 -6.95
C SER A 41 -7.26 -26.25 -7.23
N MET A 42 -8.56 -26.40 -7.50
CA MET A 42 -9.45 -25.27 -7.75
C MET A 42 -9.54 -24.33 -6.54
N LYS A 43 -9.71 -24.87 -5.32
CA LYS A 43 -9.74 -24.08 -4.09
C LYS A 43 -8.42 -23.33 -3.88
N SER A 44 -7.30 -24.02 -4.07
CA SER A 44 -5.96 -23.42 -3.97
C SER A 44 -5.78 -22.28 -4.98
N TRP A 45 -6.21 -22.49 -6.23
CA TRP A 45 -6.16 -21.47 -7.26
C TRP A 45 -6.97 -20.22 -6.89
N TYR A 46 -8.22 -20.37 -6.46
CA TYR A 46 -9.04 -19.24 -6.03
C TYR A 46 -8.47 -18.49 -4.82
N MET A 47 -7.90 -19.22 -3.85
CA MET A 47 -7.25 -18.62 -2.69
C MET A 47 -6.03 -17.79 -3.11
N ASN A 48 -5.17 -18.34 -3.96
CA ASN A 48 -3.98 -17.64 -4.46
C ASN A 48 -4.36 -16.42 -5.30
N GLU A 49 -5.34 -16.56 -6.18
CA GLU A 49 -5.80 -15.45 -7.03
C GLU A 49 -6.44 -14.34 -6.18
N GLY A 50 -7.24 -14.71 -5.17
CA GLY A 50 -7.81 -13.76 -4.21
C GLY A 50 -6.73 -13.02 -3.41
N MET A 51 -5.71 -13.74 -2.90
CA MET A 51 -4.59 -13.11 -2.20
C MET A 51 -3.79 -12.19 -3.11
N LYS A 52 -3.49 -12.62 -4.34
CA LYS A 52 -2.77 -11.82 -5.33
C LYS A 52 -3.51 -10.50 -5.62
N LYS A 53 -4.82 -10.57 -5.88
CA LYS A 53 -5.66 -9.39 -6.10
C LYS A 53 -5.70 -8.47 -4.87
N GLY A 54 -5.88 -9.04 -3.68
CA GLY A 54 -5.89 -8.26 -2.44
C GLY A 54 -4.58 -7.50 -2.19
N ILE A 55 -3.44 -8.15 -2.46
CA ILE A 55 -2.12 -7.51 -2.35
C ILE A 55 -1.97 -6.40 -3.41
N GLU A 56 -2.33 -6.68 -4.67
CA GLU A 56 -2.23 -5.72 -5.76
C GLU A 56 -3.09 -4.46 -5.50
N GLU A 57 -4.34 -4.65 -5.09
CA GLU A 57 -5.25 -3.56 -4.73
C GLU A 57 -4.74 -2.78 -3.52
N GLY A 58 -4.27 -3.47 -2.48
CA GLY A 58 -3.71 -2.85 -1.29
C GLY A 58 -2.48 -1.98 -1.58
N VAL A 59 -1.55 -2.49 -2.39
CA VAL A 59 -0.35 -1.76 -2.81
C VAL A 59 -0.72 -0.56 -3.67
N LYS A 60 -1.63 -0.73 -4.63
CA LYS A 60 -2.08 0.36 -5.50
C LYS A 60 -2.72 1.48 -4.69
N LYS A 61 -3.68 1.14 -3.83
CA LYS A 61 -4.39 2.12 -2.99
C LYS A 61 -3.43 2.83 -2.03
N GLY A 62 -2.57 2.08 -1.34
CA GLY A 62 -1.59 2.67 -0.42
C GLY A 62 -0.62 3.63 -1.12
N ARG A 63 -0.19 3.31 -2.34
CA ARG A 63 0.67 4.19 -3.14
C ARG A 63 -0.07 5.46 -3.60
N GLU A 64 -1.29 5.33 -4.11
CA GLU A 64 -2.09 6.47 -4.55
C GLU A 64 -2.38 7.44 -3.40
N GLU A 65 -2.81 6.91 -2.25
CA GLU A 65 -3.07 7.70 -1.04
C GLU A 65 -1.79 8.37 -0.52
N GLY A 66 -0.68 7.63 -0.46
CA GLY A 66 0.61 8.16 -0.03
C GLY A 66 1.12 9.29 -0.92
N VAL A 67 1.04 9.14 -2.24
CA VAL A 67 1.45 10.18 -3.20
C VAL A 67 0.55 11.40 -3.10
N LYS A 68 -0.77 11.22 -3.00
CA LYS A 68 -1.73 12.33 -2.88
C LYS A 68 -1.44 13.14 -1.61
N LYS A 69 -1.35 12.47 -0.46
CA LYS A 69 -1.09 13.11 0.83
C LYS A 69 0.26 13.83 0.84
N GLY A 70 1.32 13.16 0.38
CA GLY A 70 2.66 13.76 0.31
C GLY A 70 2.72 14.99 -0.59
N ARG A 71 2.00 14.98 -1.72
CA ARG A 71 1.92 16.14 -2.62
C ARG A 71 1.14 17.29 -2.00
N GLU A 72 -0.01 17.03 -1.39
CA GLU A 72 -0.82 18.06 -0.73
C GLU A 72 -0.04 18.74 0.41
N GLU A 73 0.59 17.95 1.29
CA GLU A 73 1.42 18.47 2.38
C GLU A 73 2.62 19.27 1.86
N GLY A 74 3.33 18.74 0.85
CA GLY A 74 4.47 19.41 0.23
C GLY A 74 4.12 20.75 -0.41
N VAL A 75 3.00 20.80 -1.15
CA VAL A 75 2.52 22.04 -1.78
C VAL A 75 2.10 23.07 -0.74
N LYS A 76 1.39 22.64 0.31
CA LYS A 76 0.95 23.55 1.38
C LYS A 76 2.16 24.15 2.09
N LYS A 77 3.11 23.32 2.52
CA LYS A 77 4.32 23.77 3.22
C LYS A 77 5.17 24.68 2.34
N GLY A 78 5.40 24.30 1.07
CA GLY A 78 6.18 25.11 0.13
C GLY A 78 5.53 26.47 -0.15
N ARG A 79 4.20 26.53 -0.22
CA ARG A 79 3.47 27.81 -0.39
C ARG A 79 3.57 28.70 0.85
N GLU A 80 3.39 28.15 2.04
CA GLU A 80 3.50 28.90 3.30
C GLU A 80 4.92 29.47 3.48
N GLU A 81 5.96 28.65 3.28
CA GLU A 81 7.35 29.08 3.35
C GLU A 81 7.68 30.13 2.28
N GLY A 82 7.22 29.92 1.04
CA GLY A 82 7.42 30.85 -0.06
C GLY A 82 6.76 32.21 0.17
N VAL A 83 5.52 32.23 0.69
CA VAL A 83 4.81 33.48 1.03
C VAL A 83 5.51 34.21 2.17
N LYS A 84 5.94 33.50 3.21
CA LYS A 84 6.66 34.10 4.35
C LYS A 84 7.97 34.73 3.88
N LYS A 85 8.79 33.97 3.14
CA LYS A 85 10.07 34.45 2.62
C LYS A 85 9.89 35.63 1.66
N GLY A 86 8.91 35.55 0.75
CA GLY A 86 8.61 36.65 -0.16
C GLY A 86 8.17 37.92 0.57
N ARG A 87 7.42 37.81 1.67
CA ARG A 87 7.05 38.95 2.50
C ARG A 87 8.25 39.56 3.23
N GLU A 88 9.12 38.73 3.80
CA GLU A 88 10.36 39.17 4.45
C GLU A 88 11.28 39.87 3.44
N ASP A 89 11.50 39.27 2.27
CA ASP A 89 12.31 39.85 1.19
C ASP A 89 11.73 41.19 0.71
N ALA A 90 10.39 41.28 0.56
CA ALA A 90 9.73 42.53 0.19
C ALA A 90 9.93 43.64 1.24
N ILE A 91 9.78 43.32 2.52
CA ILE A 91 10.02 44.27 3.62
C ILE A 91 11.47 44.78 3.59
N LEU A 92 12.44 43.88 3.42
CA LEU A 92 13.86 44.23 3.35
C LEU A 92 14.17 45.11 2.13
N GLN A 93 13.61 44.81 0.97
CA GLN A 93 13.79 45.62 -0.24
C GLN A 93 13.17 47.00 -0.09
N THR A 94 11.96 47.09 0.47
CA THR A 94 11.32 48.38 0.76
C THR A 94 12.17 49.20 1.73
N ALA A 95 12.67 48.61 2.81
CA ALA A 95 13.53 49.30 3.77
C ALA A 95 14.83 49.83 3.14
N LYS A 96 15.50 49.01 2.30
CA LYS A 96 16.68 49.42 1.53
C LYS A 96 16.40 50.61 0.62
N ASN A 97 15.31 50.55 -0.13
CA ASN A 97 14.94 51.62 -1.06
C ASN A 97 14.64 52.94 -0.32
N LEU A 98 13.92 52.88 0.81
CA LEU A 98 13.62 54.06 1.63
C LEU A 98 14.89 54.67 2.24
N LYS A 99 15.81 53.82 2.72
CA LYS A 99 17.11 54.28 3.26
C LYS A 99 17.93 54.99 2.18
N ASN A 100 18.01 54.40 0.98
CA ASN A 100 18.71 54.99 -0.16
C ASN A 100 18.06 56.30 -0.64
N ALA A 101 16.75 56.45 -0.47
CA ALA A 101 16.02 57.69 -0.75
C ALA A 101 16.21 58.79 0.33
N GLY A 102 16.98 58.52 1.39
CA GLY A 102 17.23 59.49 2.47
C GLY A 102 16.08 59.63 3.46
N VAL A 103 15.16 58.68 3.51
CA VAL A 103 14.07 58.68 4.50
C VAL A 103 14.64 58.45 5.90
N VAL A 104 14.13 59.19 6.89
CA VAL A 104 14.58 59.10 8.28
C VAL A 104 14.38 57.68 8.83
N LEU A 105 15.40 57.14 9.50
CA LEU A 105 15.42 55.75 9.98
C LEU A 105 14.24 55.40 10.89
N ASP A 106 13.79 56.33 11.74
CA ASP A 106 12.61 56.17 12.60
C ASP A 106 11.32 55.94 11.78
N ILE A 107 11.18 56.63 10.65
CA ILE A 107 10.03 56.47 9.74
C ILE A 107 10.11 55.11 9.04
N ILE A 108 11.29 54.69 8.61
CA ILE A 108 11.49 53.36 8.00
C ILE A 108 11.16 52.26 9.01
N SER A 109 11.63 52.38 10.25
CA SER A 109 11.36 51.43 11.33
C SER A 109 9.87 51.29 11.60
N LYS A 110 9.15 52.41 11.77
CA LYS A 110 7.68 52.40 11.95
C LYS A 110 6.93 51.82 10.76
N SER A 111 7.43 52.02 9.54
CA SER A 111 6.74 51.60 8.31
C SER A 111 6.98 50.13 7.95
N THR A 112 8.16 49.60 8.29
CA THR A 112 8.61 48.26 7.88
C THR A 112 8.58 47.25 9.03
N GLY A 113 8.54 47.72 10.27
CA GLY A 113 8.61 46.90 11.48
C GLY A 113 10.03 46.42 11.83
N LEU A 114 11.05 46.82 11.07
CA LEU A 114 12.45 46.50 11.35
C LEU A 114 13.00 47.40 12.46
N SER A 115 13.92 46.87 13.25
CA SER A 115 14.68 47.64 14.23
C SER A 115 15.63 48.63 13.55
N LEU A 116 15.99 49.69 14.27
CA LEU A 116 16.95 50.69 13.78
C LEU A 116 18.31 50.03 13.43
N ASP A 117 18.75 49.05 14.22
CA ASP A 117 19.99 48.31 13.99
C ASP A 117 19.92 47.46 12.71
N GLU A 118 18.80 46.79 12.44
CA GLU A 118 18.59 46.06 11.19
C GLU A 118 18.65 47.01 10.00
N ILE A 119 17.96 48.15 10.06
CA ILE A 119 17.95 49.14 8.99
C ILE A 119 19.34 49.77 8.78
N GLN A 120 20.10 50.01 9.85
CA GLN A 120 21.47 50.52 9.75
C GLN A 120 22.39 49.53 9.02
N LYS A 121 22.17 48.23 9.20
CA LYS A 121 22.94 47.15 8.54
C LYS A 121 22.52 46.84 7.10
N LEU A 122 21.35 47.31 6.65
CA LEU A 122 20.86 47.13 5.25
C LEU A 122 21.62 47.96 4.23
#